data_AF-A0A7Y3MYM7-F1
#
_entry.id   AF-A0A7Y3MYM7-F1
#
_cell.length_a   1.000
_cell.length_b   1.000
_cell.length_c   1.000
_cell.angle_alpha   90.00
_cell.angle_beta   90.00
_cell.angle_gamma   90.00
#
_symmetry.space_group_name_H-M   'P 1'
#
loop_
_entity.id
_entity.type
_entity.pdbx_description
1 polymer ?
#
loop_
_entity_poly.entity_id
_entity_poly.type
_entity_poly.pdbx_seq_one_letter_code
_entity_poly.pdbx_strand_id
1 'polypeptide(L)'
;HYDPFRHALSRRDELLPRKDGSLSLAAAAMGGGPEPQVLLVIGARPARVFWKYHSIGYALILKEVGALMQTLYLGAHSIGLAPCAIGAGDGLLLPGTAEAGFDPDEISVGGFCLGSLNS
;
A
#
# COMPACT_ATOMS: atom_id res chain seq x y z
N HIS A 1 -8.99 6.18 -0.13
CA HIS A 1 -7.76 6.94 -0.38
C HIS A 1 -7.52 7.88 0.80
N TYR A 2 -6.26 8.05 1.22
CA TYR A 2 -5.91 8.92 2.35
C TYR A 2 -5.51 10.31 1.85
N ASP A 3 -6.17 11.35 2.37
CA ASP A 3 -5.82 12.75 2.15
C ASP A 3 -4.97 13.26 3.33
N PRO A 4 -3.65 13.50 3.12
CA PRO A 4 -2.77 13.93 4.20
C PRO A 4 -3.02 15.36 4.69
N PHE A 5 -3.61 16.24 3.87
CA PHE A 5 -3.85 17.65 4.26
C PHE A 5 -5.10 17.79 5.11
N ARG A 6 -6.09 16.92 4.87
CA ARG A 6 -7.37 16.92 5.61
C ARG A 6 -7.41 15.86 6.72
N HIS A 7 -6.38 15.03 6.82
CA HIS A 7 -6.33 13.86 7.68
C HIS A 7 -7.61 13.01 7.60
N ALA A 8 -8.03 12.71 6.37
CA ALA A 8 -9.31 12.08 6.10
C ALA A 8 -9.18 10.95 5.09
N LEU A 9 -10.06 9.96 5.22
CA LEU A 9 -10.23 8.91 4.21
C LEU A 9 -11.36 9.30 3.28
N SER A 10 -11.06 9.43 1.99
CA SER A 10 -12.08 9.49 0.95
C SER A 10 -12.39 8.09 0.45
N ARG A 11 -13.69 7.79 0.31
CA ARG A 11 -14.10 6.63 -0.47
C ARG A 11 -13.70 6.89 -1.93
N ARG A 12 -13.04 5.94 -2.56
CA ARG A 12 -12.98 5.91 -4.02
C ARG A 12 -14.21 5.13 -4.44
N ASP A 13 -15.25 5.86 -4.85
CA ASP A 13 -16.49 5.27 -5.33
C ASP A 13 -16.17 4.44 -6.60
N GLU A 14 -16.81 3.27 -6.72
CA GLU A 14 -16.54 2.22 -7.71
C GLU A 14 -15.39 1.22 -7.43
N LEU A 15 -15.19 0.82 -6.17
CA LEU A 15 -14.78 -0.58 -5.98
C LEU A 15 -16.00 -1.45 -6.33
N LEU A 16 -15.97 -1.95 -7.57
CA LEU A 16 -16.59 -3.19 -8.04
C LEU A 16 -16.77 -4.19 -6.89
N PRO A 17 -17.83 -5.04 -6.90
CA PRO A 17 -18.20 -5.92 -5.79
C PRO A 17 -16.95 -6.47 -5.12
N ARG A 18 -16.81 -6.15 -3.82
CA ARG A 18 -15.71 -6.54 -2.91
C ARG A 18 -14.95 -7.72 -3.52
N LYS A 19 -13.82 -7.48 -4.19
CA LYS A 19 -13.08 -8.60 -4.80
C LYS A 19 -12.51 -9.41 -3.65
N ASP A 20 -13.16 -10.54 -3.37
CA ASP A 20 -12.99 -11.44 -2.23
C ASP A 20 -11.59 -12.12 -2.14
N GLY A 21 -10.55 -11.55 -2.75
CA GLY A 21 -9.22 -12.16 -2.85
C GLY A 21 -8.03 -11.24 -2.58
N SER A 22 -8.22 -9.92 -2.42
CA SER A 22 -7.08 -9.01 -2.18
C SER A 22 -6.43 -9.26 -0.81
N LEU A 23 -7.23 -9.46 0.24
CA LEU A 23 -6.75 -9.80 1.58
C LEU A 23 -6.18 -11.23 1.61
N SER A 24 -6.81 -12.18 0.92
CA SER A 24 -6.31 -13.55 0.78
C SER A 24 -4.93 -13.59 0.13
N LEU A 25 -4.74 -12.87 -0.99
CA LEU A 25 -3.46 -12.82 -1.67
C LEU A 25 -2.42 -12.02 -0.87
N ALA A 26 -2.83 -11.00 -0.11
CA ALA A 26 -1.96 -10.35 0.87
C ALA A 26 -1.50 -11.33 1.96
N ALA A 27 -2.40 -12.17 2.49
CA ALA A 27 -2.04 -13.22 3.45
C ALA A 27 -1.04 -14.21 2.86
N ALA A 28 -1.24 -14.65 1.61
CA ALA A 28 -0.28 -15.49 0.91
C ALA A 28 1.08 -14.81 0.75
N ALA A 29 1.12 -13.51 0.41
CA ALA A 29 2.36 -12.74 0.27
C ALA A 29 3.10 -12.53 1.60
N MET A 30 2.40 -12.57 2.73
CA MET A 30 2.99 -12.55 4.08
C MET A 30 3.58 -13.91 4.52
N GLY A 31 3.54 -14.93 3.66
CA GLY A 31 3.98 -16.30 3.99
C GLY A 31 2.85 -17.24 4.44
N GLY A 32 1.58 -16.84 4.26
CA GLY A 32 0.40 -17.56 4.73
C GLY A 32 -0.02 -17.16 6.14
N GLY A 33 -1.26 -17.47 6.52
CA GLY A 33 -1.83 -17.10 7.82
C GLY A 33 -3.25 -16.52 7.71
N PRO A 34 -3.79 -15.93 8.80
CA PRO A 34 -5.07 -15.26 8.77
C PRO A 34 -5.02 -14.03 7.85
N GLU A 35 -6.17 -13.69 7.27
CA GLU A 35 -6.28 -12.49 6.45
C GLU A 35 -6.03 -11.22 7.28
N PRO A 36 -5.26 -10.26 6.74
CA PRO A 36 -5.10 -8.96 7.40
C PRO A 36 -6.44 -8.23 7.43
N GLN A 37 -6.65 -7.41 8.47
CA GLN A 37 -7.86 -6.60 8.59
C GLN A 37 -7.83 -5.42 7.63
N VAL A 38 -6.63 -4.87 7.39
CA VAL A 38 -6.42 -3.74 6.50
C VAL A 38 -5.20 -4.01 5.63
N LEU A 39 -5.35 -3.74 4.34
CA LEU A 39 -4.26 -3.64 3.40
C LEU A 39 -4.14 -2.18 2.93
N LEU A 40 -2.98 -1.60 3.13
CA LEU A 40 -2.60 -0.31 2.57
C LEU A 40 -1.83 -0.56 1.26
N VAL A 41 -2.31 0.02 0.17
CA VAL A 41 -1.59 0.02 -1.12
C VAL A 41 -0.92 1.38 -1.27
N ILE A 42 0.40 1.37 -1.47
CA ILE A 42 1.22 2.58 -1.59
C ILE A 42 1.35 2.91 -3.07
N GLY A 43 0.74 4.02 -3.49
CA GLY A 43 0.87 4.55 -4.83
C GLY A 43 1.96 5.62 -4.94
N ALA A 44 2.55 5.74 -6.12
CA ALA A 44 3.46 6.82 -6.48
C ALA A 44 3.03 7.42 -7.82
N ARG A 45 3.15 8.74 -7.95
CA ARG A 45 2.97 9.47 -9.22
C ARG A 45 4.35 9.72 -9.85
N PRO A 46 4.85 8.87 -10.76
CA PRO A 46 6.25 8.92 -11.20
C PRO A 46 6.60 10.25 -11.83
N ALA A 47 5.66 10.85 -12.59
CA ALA A 47 5.85 12.17 -13.20
C ALA A 47 6.30 13.25 -12.19
N ARG A 48 5.82 13.20 -10.93
CA ARG A 48 6.21 14.16 -9.88
C ARG A 48 7.64 14.00 -9.38
N VAL A 49 8.28 12.84 -9.59
CA VAL A 49 9.66 12.56 -9.17
C VAL A 49 10.61 12.63 -10.36
N PHE A 50 10.20 12.06 -11.50
CA PHE A 50 11.02 11.93 -12.70
C PHE A 50 11.32 13.26 -13.37
N TRP A 51 10.48 14.30 -13.21
CA TRP A 51 10.76 15.63 -13.79
C TRP A 51 12.09 16.24 -13.30
N LYS A 52 12.51 15.91 -12.07
CA LYS A 52 13.73 16.45 -11.44
C LYS A 52 14.85 15.42 -11.35
N TYR A 53 14.49 14.15 -11.12
CA TYR A 53 15.44 13.12 -10.75
C TYR A 53 15.67 12.06 -11.84
N HIS A 54 15.00 12.18 -13.00
CA HIS A 54 15.19 11.38 -14.21
C HIS A 54 15.65 9.93 -13.94
N SER A 55 16.95 9.65 -14.15
CA SER A 55 17.55 8.30 -14.07
C SER A 55 17.54 7.68 -12.67
N ILE A 56 17.42 8.46 -11.60
CA ILE A 56 17.36 7.97 -10.21
C ILE A 56 15.95 8.05 -9.62
N GLY A 57 14.95 8.49 -10.39
CA GLY A 57 13.60 8.73 -9.90
C GLY A 57 12.94 7.51 -9.27
N TYR A 58 13.02 6.34 -9.92
CA TYR A 58 12.45 5.11 -9.38
C TYR A 58 13.16 4.63 -8.11
N ALA A 59 14.49 4.68 -8.10
CA ALA A 59 15.28 4.30 -6.93
C ALA A 59 14.99 5.21 -5.72
N LEU A 60 14.68 6.49 -5.94
CA LEU A 60 14.23 7.40 -4.90
C LEU A 60 12.83 7.02 -4.39
N ILE A 61 11.89 6.74 -5.28
CA ILE A 61 10.55 6.29 -4.90
C ILE A 61 10.64 5.07 -3.98
N LEU A 62 11.41 4.04 -4.35
CA LEU A 62 11.53 2.83 -3.53
C LEU A 62 12.18 3.09 -2.16
N LYS A 63 13.11 4.03 -2.07
CA LYS A 63 13.70 4.45 -0.78
C LYS A 63 12.67 5.14 0.12
N GLU A 64 11.88 6.04 -0.44
CA GLU A 64 10.78 6.69 0.28
C GLU A 64 9.72 5.68 0.73
N VAL A 65 9.39 4.69 -0.11
CA VAL A 65 8.49 3.59 0.28
C VAL A 65 9.07 2.81 1.47
N GLY A 66 10.36 2.46 1.45
CA GLY A 66 11.02 1.79 2.57
C GLY A 66 10.99 2.63 3.86
N ALA A 67 11.27 3.93 3.75
CA ALA A 67 11.19 4.85 4.90
C ALA A 67 9.76 4.98 5.46
N LEU A 68 8.76 5.02 4.59
CA LEU A 68 7.35 5.02 4.97
C LEU A 68 6.97 3.71 5.69
N MET A 69 7.34 2.56 5.13
CA MET A 69 7.06 1.25 5.75
C MET A 69 7.66 1.14 7.15
N GLN A 70 8.91 1.58 7.33
CA GLN A 70 9.54 1.60 8.66
C GLN A 70 8.79 2.51 9.64
N THR A 71 8.34 3.68 9.18
CA THR A 71 7.54 4.60 9.99
C THR A 71 6.21 3.95 10.39
N LEU A 72 5.55 3.26 9.46
CA LEU A 72 4.31 2.52 9.72
C LEU A 72 4.54 1.37 10.70
N TYR A 73 5.65 0.65 10.61
CA TYR A 73 6.01 -0.38 11.58
C TYR A 73 6.09 0.18 13.00
N LEU A 74 6.84 1.26 13.20
CA LEU A 74 7.01 1.89 14.51
C LEU A 74 5.68 2.43 15.05
N GLY A 75 4.92 3.13 14.20
CA GLY A 75 3.60 3.67 14.55
C GLY A 75 2.62 2.57 14.95
N ALA A 76 2.44 1.56 14.09
CA ALA A 76 1.53 0.44 14.33
C ALA A 76 1.90 -0.34 15.60
N HIS A 77 3.19 -0.63 15.81
CA HIS A 77 3.64 -1.33 17.00
C HIS A 77 3.34 -0.54 18.28
N SER A 78 3.53 0.79 18.26
CA SER A 78 3.25 1.65 19.42
C SER A 78 1.78 1.70 19.85
N ILE A 79 0.84 1.36 18.95
CA ILE A 79 -0.60 1.32 19.22
C ILE A 79 -1.15 -0.12 19.26
N GLY A 80 -0.30 -1.13 19.39
CA GLY A 80 -0.71 -2.51 19.58
C GLY A 80 -1.29 -3.21 18.35
N LEU A 81 -0.93 -2.75 17.14
CA LEU A 81 -1.28 -3.42 15.89
C LEU A 81 -0.18 -4.40 15.44
N ALA A 82 -0.56 -5.33 14.57
CA ALA A 82 0.30 -6.31 13.92
C ALA A 82 0.65 -5.83 12.49
N PRO A 83 1.78 -5.13 12.29
CA PRO A 83 2.22 -4.66 10.98
C PRO A 83 2.97 -5.72 10.17
N CYS A 84 2.79 -5.71 8.85
CA CYS A 84 3.62 -6.49 7.92
C CYS A 84 3.77 -5.77 6.56
N ALA A 85 5.01 -5.46 6.16
CA ALA A 85 5.29 -4.93 4.84
C ALA A 85 5.27 -6.05 3.78
N ILE A 86 4.72 -5.75 2.61
CA ILE A 86 4.71 -6.66 1.45
C ILE A 86 5.71 -6.14 0.43
N GLY A 87 6.77 -6.92 0.20
CA GLY A 87 7.89 -6.59 -0.68
C GLY A 87 7.70 -6.93 -2.15
N ALA A 88 6.49 -7.32 -2.59
CA ALA A 88 6.20 -7.56 -4.00
C ALA A 88 6.09 -6.22 -4.76
N GLY A 89 7.26 -5.66 -5.10
CA GLY A 89 7.43 -4.51 -5.99
C GLY A 89 7.14 -4.88 -7.45
N ASP A 90 6.68 -3.89 -8.21
CA ASP A 90 6.14 -3.98 -9.57
C ASP A 90 4.97 -4.96 -9.71
N GLY A 91 3.80 -4.47 -9.30
CA GLY A 91 2.57 -5.22 -9.44
C GLY A 91 2.34 -6.13 -8.26
N LEU A 92 2.05 -5.52 -7.12
CA LEU A 92 0.97 -6.04 -6.29
C LEU A 92 -0.30 -6.02 -7.17
N LEU A 93 -0.38 -6.93 -8.15
CA LEU A 93 -1.53 -7.26 -8.98
C LEU A 93 -2.51 -8.03 -8.11
N LEU A 94 -2.78 -7.49 -6.92
CA LEU A 94 -3.95 -7.89 -6.19
C LEU A 94 -5.13 -7.57 -7.10
N PRO A 95 -6.05 -8.51 -7.32
CA PRO A 95 -7.26 -8.24 -8.06
C PRO A 95 -7.90 -6.96 -7.53
N GLY A 96 -7.94 -5.93 -8.38
CA GLY A 96 -8.46 -4.63 -8.00
C GLY A 96 -7.45 -3.57 -7.58
N THR A 97 -6.13 -3.71 -7.76
CA THR A 97 -5.17 -2.58 -7.64
C THR A 97 -5.12 -1.73 -8.89
N ALA A 98 -5.09 -2.33 -10.09
CA ALA A 98 -5.36 -1.62 -11.34
C ALA A 98 -6.77 -0.97 -11.35
N GLU A 99 -7.69 -1.53 -10.56
CA GLU A 99 -9.06 -1.03 -10.39
C GLU A 99 -9.30 -0.37 -9.01
N ALA A 100 -8.24 -0.11 -8.23
CA ALA A 100 -8.33 0.59 -6.95
C ALA A 100 -8.61 2.09 -7.15
N GLY A 101 -8.89 2.45 -8.41
CA GLY A 101 -9.07 3.81 -8.88
C GLY A 101 -7.78 4.60 -8.81
N PHE A 102 -6.57 4.03 -8.97
CA PHE A 102 -5.40 4.89 -9.10
C PHE A 102 -5.62 5.91 -10.23
N ASP A 103 -5.17 7.13 -10.02
CA ASP A 103 -5.19 8.11 -11.10
C ASP A 103 -4.33 7.56 -12.26
N PRO A 104 -4.62 7.87 -13.54
CA PRO A 104 -3.90 7.30 -14.68
C PRO A 104 -2.37 7.46 -14.63
N ASP A 105 -1.91 8.47 -13.89
CA ASP A 105 -0.49 8.80 -13.70
C ASP A 105 0.11 8.20 -12.41
N GLU A 106 -0.61 7.34 -11.71
CA GLU A 106 -0.20 6.71 -10.45
C GLU A 106 0.00 5.20 -10.62
N ILE A 107 1.08 4.69 -10.02
CA ILE A 107 1.42 3.26 -10.02
C ILE A 107 1.55 2.77 -8.58
N SER A 108 1.19 1.50 -8.34
CA SER A 108 1.44 0.85 -7.05
C SER A 108 2.92 0.49 -6.91
N VAL A 109 3.54 0.91 -5.81
CA VAL A 109 4.97 0.72 -5.52
C VAL A 109 5.25 -0.02 -4.21
N GLY A 110 4.22 -0.39 -3.46
CA GLY A 110 4.35 -1.21 -2.25
C GLY A 110 3.02 -1.55 -1.59
N GLY A 111 3.06 -2.48 -0.64
CA GLY A 111 1.90 -2.87 0.18
C GLY A 111 2.26 -2.97 1.66
N PHE A 112 1.29 -2.70 2.53
CA PHE A 112 1.47 -2.80 3.98
C PHE A 112 0.19 -3.31 4.65
N CYS A 113 0.29 -4.44 5.34
CA CYS A 113 -0.81 -5.06 6.05
C CYS A 113 -0.83 -4.64 7.52
N LEU A 114 -2.04 -4.53 8.06
CA LEU A 114 -2.30 -4.31 9.47
C LEU A 114 -3.36 -5.30 9.96
N GLY A 115 -3.11 -5.87 11.13
CA GLY A 115 -4.08 -6.58 11.95
C GLY A 115 -4.03 -6.11 13.40
N SER A 116 -4.86 -6.72 14.24
CA SER A 116 -4.81 -6.52 15.69
C SER A 116 -3.91 -7.59 16.31
N LEU A 117 -3.10 -7.25 17.32
CA LEU A 117 -2.26 -8.25 18.02
C LEU A 117 -3.09 -9.23 18.88
N ASN A 118 -4.34 -8.90 19.19
CA ASN A 118 -5.23 -9.65 20.07
C ASN A 118 -6.46 -10.23 19.34
N SER A 119 -6.29 -10.84 18.16
CA SER A 119 -7.37 -11.53 17.44
C SER A 119 -7.42 -13.02 17.74
#